data_AF-A0A519EG61-F1
#
_entry.id   AF-A0A519EG61-F1
#
_cell.length_a   1.000
_cell.length_b   1.000
_cell.length_c   1.000
_cell.angle_alpha   90.00
_cell.angle_beta   90.00
_cell.angle_gamma   90.00
#
_symmetry.space_group_name_H-M   'P 1'
#
loop_
_entity.id
_entity.type
_entity.pdbx_description
1 polymer ?
#
loop_
_entity_poly.entity_id
_entity_poly.type
_entity_poly.pdbx_seq_one_letter_code
_entity_poly.pdbx_strand_id
1 'polypeptide(L)'
;MLEFEVPDMSCRSCVSKISKAIREVDPQAQVDVDLASKRVRVDSTGSAPEELSAAIAQAGYTPSVQTQVTLRAGAEGNGISCCGGCR
;
A
#
# COMPACT_ATOMS: atom_id res chain seq x y z
N MET A 1 3.29 -10.93 -4.43
CA MET A 1 3.89 -9.75 -5.09
C MET A 1 2.91 -8.60 -5.23
N LEU A 2 3.18 -7.50 -4.54
CA LEU A 2 2.44 -6.25 -4.56
C LEU A 2 3.28 -5.18 -5.26
N GLU A 3 2.62 -4.25 -5.95
CA GLU A 3 3.30 -3.15 -6.65
C GLU A 3 2.72 -1.82 -6.18
N PHE A 4 3.61 -0.87 -5.89
CA PHE A 4 3.28 0.48 -5.46
C PHE A 4 3.99 1.46 -6.37
N GLU A 5 3.29 2.48 -6.84
CA GLU A 5 3.87 3.58 -7.59
C GLU A 5 4.08 4.76 -6.66
N VAL A 6 5.29 5.32 -6.66
CA VAL A 6 5.61 6.47 -5.80
C VAL A 6 6.25 7.54 -6.68
N PRO A 7 5.46 8.51 -7.19
CA PRO A 7 5.97 9.55 -8.09
C PRO A 7 6.99 10.47 -7.40
N ASP A 8 6.96 10.53 -6.07
CA ASP A 8 7.86 11.32 -5.23
C ASP A 8 9.30 10.74 -5.11
N MET A 9 9.54 9.54 -5.64
CA MET A 9 10.89 8.94 -5.64
C MET A 9 11.78 9.53 -6.72
N SER A 10 12.58 10.53 -6.35
CA SER A 10 13.66 11.04 -7.22
C SER A 10 15.08 10.70 -6.75
N CYS A 11 15.25 10.10 -5.56
CA CYS A 11 16.57 9.89 -4.95
C CYS A 11 16.76 8.50 -4.31
N ARG A 12 18.00 8.00 -4.38
CA ARG A 12 18.44 6.72 -3.78
C ARG A 12 18.23 6.67 -2.25
N SER A 13 18.22 7.83 -1.59
CA SER A 13 17.89 7.97 -0.16
C SER A 13 16.41 7.71 0.16
N CYS A 14 15.49 8.00 -0.76
CA CYS A 14 14.06 7.73 -0.57
C CYS A 14 13.80 6.22 -0.55
N VAL A 15 14.49 5.46 -1.40
CA VAL A 15 14.41 3.99 -1.47
C VAL A 15 14.71 3.36 -0.09
N SER A 16 15.77 3.84 0.56
CA SER A 16 16.17 3.31 1.88
C SER A 16 15.14 3.63 2.97
N LYS A 17 14.51 4.80 2.93
CA LYS A 17 13.44 5.15 3.90
C LYS A 17 12.20 4.28 3.71
N ILE A 18 11.81 4.07 2.45
CA ILE A 18 10.57 3.35 2.11
C ILE A 18 10.72 1.86 2.38
N SER A 19 11.84 1.27 1.98
CA SER A 19 12.17 -0.12 2.34
C SER A 19 12.24 -0.31 3.86
N LYS A 20 12.76 0.67 4.61
CA LYS A 20 12.77 0.60 6.07
C LYS A 20 11.36 0.64 6.65
N ALA A 21 10.51 1.56 6.23
CA ALA A 21 9.12 1.65 6.70
C ALA A 21 8.31 0.37 6.41
N ILE A 22 8.50 -0.22 5.23
CA ILE A 22 7.88 -1.52 4.88
C ILE A 22 8.40 -2.62 5.81
N ARG A 23 9.71 -2.67 6.07
CA ARG A 23 10.33 -3.67 6.95
C ARG A 23 9.96 -3.51 8.42
N GLU A 24 9.51 -2.33 8.85
CA GLU A 24 8.99 -2.11 10.19
C GLU A 24 7.62 -2.76 10.38
N VAL A 25 6.81 -2.86 9.32
CA VAL A 25 5.53 -3.59 9.33
C VAL A 25 5.74 -5.07 9.06
N ASP A 26 6.54 -5.40 8.04
CA ASP A 26 6.86 -6.77 7.68
C ASP A 26 8.37 -6.96 7.48
N PRO A 27 9.10 -7.45 8.50
CA PRO A 27 10.55 -7.58 8.42
C PRO A 27 11.01 -8.64 7.43
N GLN A 28 10.12 -9.53 6.97
CA GLN A 28 10.41 -10.57 5.98
C GLN A 28 10.09 -10.12 4.55
N ALA A 29 9.44 -8.97 4.37
CA ALA A 29 9.05 -8.47 3.07
C ALA A 29 10.26 -8.09 2.21
N GLN A 30 10.26 -8.58 0.97
CA GLN A 30 11.29 -8.24 -0.01
C GLN A 30 10.87 -6.98 -0.76
N VAL A 31 11.65 -5.90 -0.62
CA VAL A 31 11.39 -4.64 -1.32
C VAL A 31 12.36 -4.49 -2.48
N ASP A 32 11.83 -4.40 -3.69
CA ASP A 32 12.55 -4.13 -4.93
C ASP A 32 12.05 -2.80 -5.51
N VAL A 33 12.96 -1.89 -5.87
CA VAL A 33 12.58 -0.56 -6.35
C VAL A 33 13.18 -0.30 -7.71
N ASP A 34 12.29 -0.06 -8.67
CA ASP A 34 12.62 0.30 -10.03
C ASP A 34 12.48 1.82 -10.21
N LEU A 35 13.61 2.53 -10.15
CA LEU A 35 13.65 3.99 -10.34
C LEU A 35 13.32 4.41 -11.77
N ALA A 36 13.59 3.54 -12.76
CA ALA A 36 13.31 3.81 -14.17
C ALA A 36 11.80 3.97 -14.41
N SER A 37 11.01 3.08 -13.81
CA SER A 37 9.55 3.08 -13.90
C SER A 37 8.87 3.77 -12.71
N LYS A 38 9.64 4.20 -11.71
CA LYS A 38 9.14 4.78 -10.43
C LYS A 38 8.20 3.83 -9.67
N ARG A 39 8.51 2.53 -9.72
CA ARG A 39 7.70 1.45 -9.14
C ARG A 39 8.45 0.77 -8.01
N VAL A 40 7.73 0.41 -6.96
CA VAL A 40 8.18 -0.38 -5.83
C VAL A 40 7.43 -1.68 -5.84
N ARG A 41 8.17 -2.76 -5.95
CA ARG A 41 7.65 -4.11 -5.81
C ARG A 41 7.92 -4.57 -4.38
N VAL A 42 6.89 -5.04 -3.72
CA VAL A 42 6.98 -5.61 -2.37
C VAL A 42 6.47 -7.02 -2.43
N ASP A 43 7.33 -7.97 -2.14
CA ASP A 43 6.92 -9.35 -1.90
C ASP A 43 6.71 -9.55 -0.41
N SER A 44 5.45 -9.54 0.01
CA SER A 44 5.00 -9.97 1.32
C SER A 44 3.96 -11.08 1.14
N THR A 45 4.05 -12.11 1.98
CA THR A 45 3.15 -13.28 1.97
C THR A 45 2.01 -13.16 2.97
N GLY A 46 2.04 -12.18 3.87
CA GLY A 46 1.08 -12.04 4.97
C GLY A 46 0.46 -10.66 5.14
N SER A 47 1.05 -9.61 4.57
CA SER A 47 0.58 -8.23 4.75
C SER A 47 -0.39 -7.82 3.66
N ALA A 48 -1.48 -7.15 4.04
CA ALA A 48 -2.39 -6.54 3.10
C ALA A 48 -1.70 -5.35 2.38
N PRO A 49 -2.01 -5.09 1.10
CA PRO A 49 -1.52 -3.90 0.39
C PRO A 49 -1.84 -2.59 1.12
N GLU A 50 -2.96 -2.56 1.83
CA GLU A 50 -3.46 -1.42 2.60
C GLU A 50 -2.52 -1.10 3.77
N GLU A 51 -2.09 -2.10 4.54
CA GLU A 51 -1.16 -1.94 5.66
C GLU A 51 0.21 -1.41 5.19
N LEU A 52 0.72 -1.97 4.10
CA LEU A 52 1.98 -1.53 3.51
C LEU A 52 1.86 -0.09 2.97
N SER A 53 0.74 0.24 2.31
CA SER A 53 0.50 1.60 1.83
C SER A 53 0.41 2.61 2.98
N ALA A 54 -0.23 2.24 4.09
CA ALA A 54 -0.35 3.06 5.28
C ALA A 54 1.01 3.26 5.97
N ALA A 55 1.87 2.24 6.01
CA ALA A 55 3.23 2.37 6.54
C ALA A 55 4.06 3.40 5.76
N ILE A 56 3.97 3.36 4.43
CA ILE A 56 4.67 4.29 3.54
C ILE A 56 4.07 5.70 3.66
N ALA A 57 2.74 5.81 3.82
CA ALA A 57 2.05 7.07 4.13
C ALA A 57 2.51 7.70 5.44
N GLN A 58 2.67 6.90 6.50
CA GLN A 58 3.21 7.34 7.78
C GLN A 58 4.68 7.79 7.69
N ALA A 59 5.45 7.24 6.76
CA ALA A 59 6.80 7.71 6.45
C ALA A 59 6.84 9.04 5.67
N GLY A 60 5.67 9.59 5.29
CA GLY A 60 5.53 10.87 4.61
C GLY A 60 5.52 10.78 3.08
N TYR A 61 5.25 9.60 2.51
CA TYR A 61 5.20 9.36 1.08
C TYR A 61 3.80 8.96 0.65
N THR A 62 3.40 9.26 -0.59
CA THR A 62 2.07 8.87 -1.10
C THR A 62 2.21 7.70 -2.06
N PRO A 63 2.10 6.43 -1.60
CA PRO A 63 2.10 5.29 -2.50
C PRO A 63 0.75 5.13 -3.18
N SER A 64 0.75 4.94 -4.49
CA SER A 64 -0.41 4.46 -5.24
C SER A 64 -0.31 2.96 -5.38
N VAL A 65 -1.24 2.22 -4.78
CA VAL A 65 -1.23 0.76 -4.90
C VAL A 65 -1.62 0.36 -6.32
N GLN A 66 -0.66 -0.19 -7.05
CA GLN A 66 -0.86 -0.73 -8.40
C GLN A 66 -1.10 -2.24 -8.32
N THR A 67 -1.82 -2.67 -7.28
CA THR A 67 -2.25 -4.07 -7.19
C THR A 67 -3.22 -4.32 -8.33
N GLN A 68 -2.82 -5.16 -9.27
CA GLN A 68 -3.69 -5.63 -10.34
C GLN A 68 -4.82 -6.44 -9.70
N VAL A 69 -5.90 -5.71 -9.46
CA VAL A 69 -7.18 -6.13 -8.91
C VAL A 69 -7.64 -7.41 -9.59
N THR A 70 -7.41 -8.55 -8.94
CA THR A 70 -8.33 -9.67 -9.06
C THR A 70 -9.42 -9.39 -8.04
N LEU A 71 -10.56 -8.92 -8.53
CA LEU A 71 -11.71 -8.50 -7.74
C LEU A 71 -12.04 -9.53 -6.64
N ARG A 72 -11.83 -9.17 -5.36
CA ARG A 72 -12.66 -9.58 -4.21
C ARG A 72 -12.11 -9.03 -2.87
N ALA A 73 -12.95 -8.19 -2.24
CA ALA A 73 -13.07 -7.89 -0.81
C ALA A 73 -11.89 -7.18 -0.10
N GLY A 74 -12.05 -6.08 0.64
CA GLY A 74 -13.22 -5.29 1.02
C GLY A 74 -12.98 -4.60 2.36
N ALA A 75 -13.43 -3.35 2.53
CA ALA A 75 -13.99 -2.76 3.76
C ALA A 75 -14.00 -1.22 3.69
N GLU A 76 -15.05 -0.64 3.13
CA GLU A 76 -15.49 0.70 3.54
C GLU A 76 -16.85 0.52 4.22
N GLY A 77 -16.86 0.70 5.54
CA GLY A 77 -18.06 0.62 6.36
C GLY A 77 -18.83 1.93 6.42
N ASN A 78 -20.12 1.76 6.77
CA ASN A 78 -21.04 2.68 7.45
C ASN A 78 -22.09 3.42 6.59
N GLY A 79 -23.34 2.98 6.78
CA GLY A 79 -24.56 3.63 6.30
C GLY A 79 -25.80 2.95 6.88
N ILE A 80 -25.85 2.82 8.21
CA ILE A 80 -27.10 2.51 8.92
C ILE A 80 -28.05 3.70 8.71
N SER A 81 -29.14 3.51 7.98
CA SER A 81 -30.30 4.40 8.10
C SER A 81 -31.56 3.59 7.90
N CYS A 82 -32.18 3.29 9.04
CA CYS A 82 -33.56 2.90 9.19
C CYS A 82 -34.47 3.58 8.17
N CYS A 83 -35.19 2.77 7.40
CA CYS A 83 -36.54 3.08 6.92
C CYS A 83 -37.32 1.77 6.78
N GLY A 84 -37.44 1.06 7.90
CA GLY A 84 -38.62 0.24 8.16
C GLY A 84 -39.73 1.15 8.68
N GLY A 85 -40.92 1.06 8.10
CA GLY A 85 -42.16 1.59 8.68
C GLY A 85 -42.70 2.85 8.03
N CYS A 86 -43.24 2.74 6.82
CA CYS A 86 -44.34 3.60 6.36
C CYS A 86 -45.23 2.81 5.39
N ARG A 87 -46.13 2.00 5.98
CA ARG A 87 -47.38 1.44 5.42
C ARG A 87 -47.35 0.64 4.12
#